data_AF-A0A849NKM2-F1
#
_entry.id   AF-A0A849NKM2-F1
#
_cell.length_a   1.000
_cell.length_b   1.000
_cell.length_c   1.000
_cell.angle_alpha   90.00
_cell.angle_beta   90.00
_cell.angle_gamma   90.00
#
_symmetry.space_group_name_H-M   'P 1'
#
loop_
_entity.id
_entity.type
_entity.pdbx_description
1 polymer ?
#
loop_
_entity_poly.entity_id
_entity_poly.type
_entity_poly.pdbx_seq_one_letter_code
_entity_poly.pdbx_strand_id
1 'polypeptide(L)'
;MTALFHAHSGIRYLVLLFAVIAIVYFAYGLLTKKPYDKTARMLGVIFNSSLDLNVLLGIILLFVKGYFSYQLMHIIYMFAALAAAHVLTAVNKKRKTPSYQIALLAIAVPLILVLIGIHQMTGRWF
;
A
#
# COMPACT_ATOMS: atom_id res chain seq x y z
N MET A 1 6.66 5.72 23.56
CA MET A 1 7.24 4.58 22.82
C MET A 1 6.18 3.55 22.41
N THR A 2 5.24 3.16 23.28
CA THR A 2 4.19 2.16 22.99
C THR A 2 3.12 2.65 22.01
N ALA A 3 2.59 3.85 22.20
CA ALA A 3 1.52 4.39 21.35
C ALA A 3 1.88 4.47 19.85
N LEU A 4 3.10 4.92 19.52
CA LEU A 4 3.56 5.03 18.13
C LEU A 4 3.71 3.66 17.45
N PHE A 5 4.18 2.66 18.21
CA PHE A 5 4.31 1.29 17.74
C PHE A 5 2.94 0.63 17.51
N HIS A 6 1.98 0.83 18.42
CA HIS A 6 0.62 0.36 18.24
C HIS A 6 -0.09 1.06 17.07
N ALA A 7 0.15 2.35 16.87
CA ALA A 7 -0.38 3.09 15.72
C ALA A 7 0.15 2.52 14.39
N HIS A 8 1.47 2.35 14.26
CA HIS A 8 2.07 1.75 13.06
C HIS A 8 1.59 0.30 12.83
N SER A 9 1.52 -0.49 13.90
CA SER A 9 1.00 -1.86 13.84
C SER A 9 -0.47 -1.90 13.41
N GLY A 10 -1.31 -1.00 13.95
CA GLY A 10 -2.73 -0.90 13.60
C GLY A 10 -2.96 -0.44 12.16
N ILE A 11 -2.20 0.55 11.70
CA ILE A 11 -2.34 1.11 10.35
C ILE A 11 -1.94 0.10 9.28
N ARG A 12 -1.00 -0.81 9.55
CA ARG A 12 -0.71 -1.94 8.63
C ARG A 12 -1.96 -2.77 8.33
N TYR A 13 -2.81 -3.02 9.33
CA TYR A 13 -4.06 -3.75 9.13
C TYR A 13 -5.07 -2.94 8.34
N LEU A 14 -5.08 -1.60 8.47
CA LEU A 14 -5.89 -0.74 7.62
C LEU A 14 -5.43 -0.77 6.17
N VAL A 15 -4.12 -0.75 5.91
CA VAL A 15 -3.55 -0.90 4.56
C VAL A 15 -4.02 -2.21 3.94
N LEU A 16 -3.92 -3.33 4.68
CA LEU A 16 -4.39 -4.64 4.24
C LEU A 16 -5.90 -4.64 3.95
N LEU A 17 -6.71 -4.11 4.87
CA LEU A 17 -8.16 -4.03 4.74
C LEU A 17 -8.57 -3.25 3.48
N PHE A 18 -8.03 -2.05 3.30
CA PHE A 18 -8.35 -1.22 2.14
C PHE A 18 -7.79 -1.80 0.84
N ALA A 19 -6.65 -2.50 0.88
CA ALA A 19 -6.14 -3.22 -0.27
C ALA A 19 -7.13 -4.31 -0.72
N VAL A 20 -7.64 -5.12 0.22
CA VAL A 20 -8.62 -6.17 -0.08
C VAL A 20 -9.90 -5.58 -0.67
N ILE A 21 -10.47 -4.55 -0.03
CA ILE A 21 -11.69 -3.88 -0.50
C ILE A 21 -11.50 -3.34 -1.93
N ALA A 22 -10.38 -2.67 -2.19
CA ALA A 22 -10.12 -2.08 -3.48
C ALA A 22 -9.81 -3.13 -4.57
N ILE A 23 -9.10 -4.21 -4.23
CA ILE A 23 -8.86 -5.34 -5.13
C ILE A 23 -10.19 -5.98 -5.56
N VAL A 24 -11.09 -6.26 -4.61
CA VAL A 24 -12.42 -6.83 -4.90
C VAL A 24 -13.21 -5.90 -5.83
N TYR A 25 -13.24 -4.60 -5.53
CA TYR A 25 -13.96 -3.62 -6.36
C TYR A 25 -13.38 -3.50 -7.77
N PHE A 26 -12.05 -3.43 -7.88
CA PHE A 26 -11.38 -3.29 -9.18
C PHE A 26 -11.49 -4.55 -10.02
N ALA A 27 -11.38 -5.73 -9.42
CA ALA A 27 -11.63 -7.00 -10.09
C ALA A 27 -13.08 -7.08 -10.61
N TYR A 28 -14.06 -6.68 -9.79
CA TYR A 28 -15.46 -6.59 -10.20
C TYR A 28 -15.67 -5.60 -11.36
N GLY A 29 -15.06 -4.41 -11.31
CA GLY A 29 -15.08 -3.42 -12.39
C GLY A 29 -14.47 -3.94 -13.70
N LEU A 30 -13.39 -4.74 -13.60
CA LEU A 30 -12.77 -5.44 -14.72
C LEU A 30 -13.73 -6.44 -15.37
N LEU A 31 -14.31 -7.33 -14.56
CA LEU A 31 -15.17 -8.43 -15.02
C LEU A 31 -16.46 -7.92 -15.64
N THR A 32 -17.03 -6.85 -15.07
CA THR A 32 -18.25 -6.21 -15.57
C THR A 32 -18.01 -5.19 -16.68
N LYS A 33 -16.75 -4.96 -17.07
CA LYS A 33 -16.34 -3.96 -18.07
C LYS A 33 -16.92 -2.57 -17.81
N LYS A 34 -17.14 -2.23 -16.53
CA LYS A 34 -17.69 -0.94 -16.13
C LYS A 34 -16.69 0.19 -16.46
N PRO A 35 -17.19 1.41 -16.75
CA PRO A 35 -16.32 2.57 -16.83
C PRO A 35 -15.69 2.86 -15.46
N TYR A 36 -14.47 3.38 -15.46
CA TYR A 36 -13.77 3.76 -14.23
C TYR A 36 -14.49 4.92 -13.56
N ASP A 37 -15.03 4.68 -12.37
CA ASP A 37 -15.93 5.60 -11.70
C ASP A 37 -15.28 6.34 -10.51
N LYS A 38 -16.07 7.21 -9.88
CA LYS A 38 -15.61 7.99 -8.72
C LYS A 38 -15.28 7.10 -7.53
N THR A 39 -16.02 6.01 -7.33
CA THR A 39 -15.78 5.03 -6.26
C THR A 39 -14.42 4.37 -6.44
N ALA A 40 -14.08 3.97 -7.66
CA ALA A 40 -12.80 3.37 -7.98
C ALA A 40 -11.64 4.30 -7.64
N ARG A 41 -11.79 5.58 -8.03
CA ARG A 41 -10.83 6.64 -7.69
C ARG A 41 -10.71 6.83 -6.17
N MET A 42 -11.82 6.85 -5.44
CA MET A 42 -11.83 7.05 -4.00
C MET A 42 -11.13 5.89 -3.27
N LEU A 43 -11.41 4.65 -3.66
CA LEU A 43 -10.75 3.47 -3.08
C LEU A 43 -9.23 3.50 -3.30
N GLY A 44 -8.78 3.89 -4.50
CA GLY A 44 -7.34 4.07 -4.77
C GLY A 44 -6.70 5.15 -3.89
N VAL A 45 -7.40 6.26 -3.66
CA VAL A 45 -6.92 7.33 -2.75
C VAL A 45 -6.85 6.83 -1.30
N ILE A 46 -7.89 6.16 -0.81
CA ILE A 46 -7.93 5.63 0.57
C ILE A 46 -6.78 4.65 0.81
N PHE A 47 -6.54 3.74 -0.14
CA PHE A 47 -5.41 2.81 -0.06
C PHE A 47 -4.07 3.55 -0.05
N ASN A 48 -3.82 4.45 -1.01
CA ASN A 48 -2.55 5.19 -1.08
C ASN A 48 -2.33 6.04 0.17
N SER A 49 -3.33 6.77 0.66
CA SER A 49 -3.22 7.58 1.87
C SER A 49 -2.94 6.73 3.11
N SER A 50 -3.51 5.53 3.20
CA SER A 50 -3.23 4.59 4.28
C SER A 50 -1.80 4.04 4.21
N LEU A 51 -1.34 3.72 3.00
CA LEU A 51 0.04 3.28 2.76
C LEU A 51 1.05 4.39 3.10
N ASP A 52 0.78 5.62 2.66
CA ASP A 52 1.60 6.80 2.95
C ASP A 52 1.74 7.01 4.47
N LEU A 53 0.62 6.93 5.20
CA LEU A 53 0.61 7.04 6.66
C LEU A 53 1.39 5.91 7.33
N ASN A 54 1.25 4.68 6.82
CA ASN A 54 2.01 3.53 7.33
C ASN A 54 3.52 3.74 7.18
N VAL A 55 3.96 4.18 5.99
CA VAL A 55 5.37 4.46 5.69
C VAL A 55 5.88 5.61 6.55
N LEU A 56 5.12 6.70 6.68
CA LEU A 56 5.51 7.84 7.51
C LEU A 56 5.74 7.43 8.97
N LEU A 57 4.83 6.65 9.56
CA LEU A 57 5.00 6.14 10.92
C LEU A 57 6.18 5.19 11.05
N GLY A 58 6.44 4.36 10.03
CA GLY A 58 7.61 3.47 9.98
C GLY A 58 8.92 4.26 10.01
N ILE A 59 8.98 5.35 9.23
CA ILE A 59 10.12 6.27 9.19
C ILE A 59 10.30 6.95 10.56
N ILE A 60 9.22 7.47 11.18
CA ILE A 60 9.31 8.09 12.50
C ILE A 60 9.82 7.07 13.54
N LEU A 61 9.33 5.83 13.51
CA LEU A 61 9.80 4.76 14.40
C LEU A 61 11.29 4.45 14.21
N LEU A 62 11.81 4.52 12.98
CA LEU A 62 13.23 4.33 12.68
C LEU A 62 14.08 5.37 13.41
N PHE A 63 13.73 6.66 13.25
CA PHE A 63 14.45 7.76 13.89
C PHE A 63 14.41 7.68 15.42
N VAL A 64 13.29 7.22 15.98
CA VAL A 64 13.11 7.11 17.44
C VAL A 64 13.85 5.91 18.04
N LYS A 65 13.95 4.78 17.33
CA LYS A 65 14.55 3.54 17.86
C LYS A 65 16.04 3.36 17.52
N GLY A 66 16.55 3.96 16.45
CA GLY A 66 17.98 3.93 16.10
C GLY A 66 18.55 2.58 15.64
N TYR A 67 17.73 1.57 15.37
CA TYR A 67 18.19 0.26 14.88
C TYR A 67 18.30 0.24 13.35
N PHE A 68 19.50 -0.04 12.82
CA PHE A 68 19.78 0.05 11.38
C PHE A 68 19.97 -1.29 10.65
N SER A 69 20.49 -2.34 11.29
CA SER A 69 21.02 -3.49 10.52
C SER A 69 19.94 -4.44 9.97
N TYR A 70 18.98 -4.90 10.78
CA TYR A 70 17.90 -5.80 10.31
C TYR A 70 16.72 -5.04 9.67
N GLN A 71 16.56 -3.74 9.94
CA GLN A 71 15.47 -2.91 9.40
C GLN A 71 15.71 -2.42 7.97
N LEU A 72 16.95 -2.41 7.46
CA LEU A 72 17.28 -1.88 6.13
C LEU A 72 16.44 -2.50 5.01
N MET A 73 16.34 -3.83 4.97
CA MET A 73 15.56 -4.53 3.94
C MET A 73 14.07 -4.19 4.05
N HIS A 74 13.53 -4.15 5.26
CA HIS A 74 12.12 -3.79 5.49
C HIS A 74 11.79 -2.39 4.94
N ILE A 75 12.65 -1.41 5.23
CA ILE A 75 12.50 -0.03 4.75
C ILE A 75 12.53 0.02 3.22
N ILE A 76 13.45 -0.73 2.58
CA ILE A 76 13.55 -0.79 1.11
C ILE A 76 12.21 -1.26 0.51
N TYR A 77 11.60 -2.32 1.05
CA TYR A 77 10.29 -2.78 0.58
C TYR A 77 9.18 -1.76 0.79
N MET A 78 9.19 -1.02 1.90
CA MET A 78 8.21 0.05 2.15
C MET A 78 8.34 1.19 1.13
N PHE A 79 9.55 1.65 0.84
CA PHE A 79 9.78 2.69 -0.17
C PHE A 79 9.49 2.20 -1.59
N ALA A 80 9.82 0.95 -1.90
CA ALA A 80 9.47 0.34 -3.18
C ALA A 80 7.94 0.25 -3.35
N ALA A 81 7.20 -0.14 -2.30
CA ALA A 81 5.75 -0.18 -2.31
C ALA A 81 5.15 1.22 -2.51
N LEU A 82 5.66 2.22 -1.79
CA LEU A 82 5.27 3.62 -1.92
C LEU A 82 5.49 4.13 -3.36
N ALA A 83 6.68 3.92 -3.90
CA ALA A 83 7.03 4.32 -5.26
C ALA A 83 6.11 3.63 -6.29
N ALA A 84 5.92 2.32 -6.18
CA ALA A 84 5.05 1.56 -7.07
C ALA A 84 3.59 2.07 -7.04
N ALA A 85 3.05 2.34 -5.85
CA ALA A 85 1.69 2.85 -5.67
C ALA A 85 1.50 4.19 -6.39
N HIS A 86 2.41 5.14 -6.15
CA HIS A 86 2.34 6.48 -6.75
C HIS A 86 2.60 6.47 -8.26
N VAL A 87 3.59 5.69 -8.73
CA VAL A 87 3.90 5.59 -10.17
C VAL A 87 2.73 4.99 -10.93
N LEU A 88 2.18 3.85 -10.50
CA LEU A 88 1.07 3.19 -11.20
C LEU A 88 -0.21 4.04 -11.14
N THR A 89 -0.46 4.70 -10.01
CA THR A 89 -1.58 5.65 -9.88
C THR A 89 -1.41 6.85 -10.81
N ALA A 90 -0.21 7.43 -10.90
CA ALA A 90 0.10 8.54 -11.78
C ALA A 90 -0.03 8.14 -13.25
N VAL A 91 0.44 6.95 -13.63
CA VAL A 91 0.27 6.40 -14.97
C VAL A 91 -1.21 6.25 -15.29
N ASN A 92 -2.03 5.72 -14.39
CA ASN A 92 -3.46 5.54 -14.63
C ASN A 92 -4.19 6.89 -14.79
N LYS A 93 -3.84 7.87 -13.96
CA LYS A 93 -4.43 9.22 -13.99
C LYS A 93 -4.13 9.99 -15.27
N LYS A 94 -2.98 9.72 -15.92
CA LYS A 94 -2.58 10.36 -17.17
C LYS A 94 -3.29 9.79 -18.41
N ARG A 95 -4.03 8.68 -18.30
CA ARG A 95 -4.75 8.09 -19.43
C ARG A 95 -6.02 8.89 -19.74
N LYS A 96 -6.35 8.99 -21.03
CA LYS A 96 -7.64 9.56 -21.50
C LYS A 96 -8.83 8.85 -20.87
N THR A 97 -8.72 7.52 -20.74
CA THR A 97 -9.67 6.66 -20.04
C THR A 97 -8.90 5.87 -18.96
N PRO A 98 -9.05 6.22 -17.68
CA PRO A 98 -8.48 5.45 -16.58
C PRO A 98 -8.97 4.00 -16.64
N SER A 99 -8.09 3.05 -16.31
CA SER A 99 -8.35 1.62 -16.41
C SER A 99 -8.34 0.97 -15.03
N TYR A 100 -9.30 0.08 -14.78
CA TYR A 100 -9.32 -0.78 -13.61
C TYR A 100 -8.12 -1.75 -13.58
N GLN A 101 -7.50 -2.08 -14.72
CA GLN A 101 -6.33 -2.97 -14.75
C GLN A 101 -5.12 -2.31 -14.10
N ILE A 102 -4.84 -1.06 -14.46
CA ILE A 102 -3.73 -0.31 -13.85
C ILE A 102 -4.05 0.04 -12.41
N ALA A 103 -5.31 0.35 -12.08
CA ALA A 103 -5.72 0.56 -10.69
C ALA A 103 -5.51 -0.69 -9.84
N LEU A 104 -5.81 -1.88 -10.37
CA LEU A 104 -5.57 -3.15 -9.69
C LEU A 104 -4.07 -3.39 -9.48
N LEU A 105 -3.23 -3.15 -10.50
CA LEU A 105 -1.77 -3.24 -10.36
C LEU A 105 -1.23 -2.22 -9.35
N ALA A 106 -1.80 -1.01 -9.31
CA ALA A 106 -1.42 0.05 -8.38
C ALA A 106 -1.68 -0.31 -6.91
N ILE A 107 -2.47 -1.35 -6.65
CA ILE A 107 -2.72 -1.87 -5.29
C ILE A 107 -2.03 -3.21 -5.07
N ALA A 108 -2.13 -4.13 -6.03
CA ALA A 108 -1.56 -5.47 -5.91
C ALA A 108 -0.03 -5.45 -5.80
N VAL A 109 0.65 -4.62 -6.61
CA VAL A 109 2.12 -4.56 -6.58
C VAL A 109 2.64 -4.02 -5.24
N PRO A 110 2.16 -2.87 -4.73
CA PRO A 110 2.54 -2.40 -3.39
C PRO A 110 2.17 -3.37 -2.28
N LEU A 111 1.00 -4.02 -2.36
CA LEU A 111 0.57 -5.00 -1.36
C LEU A 111 1.55 -6.18 -1.27
N ILE A 112 1.97 -6.74 -2.41
CA ILE A 112 2.94 -7.84 -2.45
C ILE A 112 4.27 -7.38 -1.84
N LEU A 113 4.75 -6.17 -2.18
CA LEU A 113 5.99 -5.63 -1.61
C LEU A 113 5.90 -5.45 -0.10
N VAL A 114 4.76 -4.96 0.42
CA VAL A 114 4.52 -4.86 1.86
C VAL A 114 4.54 -6.24 2.53
N LEU A 115 3.90 -7.25 1.95
CA LEU A 115 3.89 -8.62 2.49
C LEU A 115 5.28 -9.24 2.53
N ILE A 116 6.09 -9.05 1.47
CA ILE A 116 7.49 -9.50 1.44
C ILE A 116 8.29 -8.80 2.54
N GLY A 117 8.13 -7.49 2.70
CA GLY A 117 8.80 -6.72 3.74
C GLY A 117 8.44 -7.17 5.16
N ILE A 118 7.19 -7.60 5.40
CA ILE A 118 6.75 -8.18 6.68
C ILE A 118 7.40 -9.54 6.92
N HIS A 119 7.35 -10.42 5.92
CA HIS A 119 7.89 -11.76 6.01
C HIS A 119 9.39 -11.76 6.33
N GLN A 120 10.15 -10.87 5.68
CA GLN A 120 11.59 -10.79 5.89
C GLN A 120 11.98 -10.25 7.27
N MET A 121 11.11 -9.45 7.90
CA MET A 121 11.35 -8.93 9.26
C MET A 121 10.99 -9.95 10.35
N THR A 122 9.92 -10.72 10.17
CA THR A 122 9.37 -11.60 11.22
C THR A 122 9.64 -13.09 11.01
N GLY A 123 10.08 -13.48 9.81
CA GLY A 123 10.12 -14.90 9.39
C GLY A 123 8.74 -15.54 9.29
N ARG A 124 7.67 -14.75 9.46
CA ARG A 124 6.27 -15.18 9.54
C ARG A 124 5.42 -14.29 8.65
N TRP A 125 4.31 -14.82 8.15
CA TRP A 125 3.41 -14.04 7.29
C TRP A 125 2.46 -13.15 8.10
N PHE A 126 2.32 -13.39 9.41
CA PHE A 126 1.46 -12.66 10.35
C PHE A 126 2.07 -12.65 11.75
#